data_AF-A8T1A0-F1
#
_entry.id   AF-A8T1A0-F1
#
_cell.length_a   1.000
_cell.length_b   1.000
_cell.length_c   1.000
_cell.angle_alpha   90.00
_cell.angle_beta   90.00
_cell.angle_gamma   90.00
#
_symmetry.space_group_name_H-M   'P 1'
#
loop_
_entity.id
_entity.type
_entity.pdbx_description
1 polymer ?
#
loop_
_entity_poly.entity_id
_entity_poly.type
_entity_poly.pdbx_seq_one_letter_code
_entity_poly.pdbx_strand_id
1 'polypeptide(L)'
;MSEITQDIADFHWVTQILDTMDSGLIVLDQDYKVCVWNSFMQSYSGTLSQDIIGECLFDHFEELPRIWLETKLKTSADLETRSFSSWENRPYLFKFNNFSPVSNSSNFMFQDIVITPLRSLSDDVSHIAIQINDVSETARNRIHLRETNQHLSEISRKDGLTGLFNRAYWEQSLKEEFAELKVTEGASSLVIFDIDHFKKVNDTYGHHSGDEVIRRTSSILSKTARSNDVCGRFGGEEFTVLLPDTNQEQAIYFAERLRKRIEQEIVKVEEFLINYTISVGVCVYKSYFESHTQWLKNADLALYRAKENGRNQTCGHEED
;
A
#
# COMPACT_ATOMS: atom_id res chain seq x y z
N MET A 1 -33.36 -15.87 -52.84
CA MET A 1 -32.18 -16.77 -52.67
C MET A 1 -30.91 -16.00 -52.32
N SER A 2 -30.74 -14.71 -52.65
CA SER A 2 -29.54 -13.94 -52.27
C SER A 2 -29.50 -13.52 -50.79
N GLU A 3 -30.63 -13.12 -50.18
CA GLU A 3 -30.69 -12.72 -48.75
C GLU A 3 -30.41 -13.89 -47.80
N ILE A 4 -30.97 -15.07 -48.03
CA ILE A 4 -30.73 -16.27 -47.20
C ILE A 4 -29.26 -16.69 -47.20
N THR A 5 -28.57 -16.59 -48.35
CA THR A 5 -27.12 -16.85 -48.43
C THR A 5 -26.28 -15.78 -47.73
N GLN A 6 -26.79 -14.54 -47.64
CA GLN A 6 -26.11 -13.45 -46.96
C GLN A 6 -26.23 -13.62 -45.44
N ASP A 7 -27.41 -13.96 -44.93
CA ASP A 7 -27.63 -14.29 -43.51
C ASP A 7 -26.79 -15.51 -43.03
N ILE A 8 -26.66 -16.54 -43.88
CA ILE A 8 -25.83 -17.73 -43.56
C ILE A 8 -24.34 -17.38 -43.54
N ALA A 9 -23.88 -16.54 -44.47
CA ALA A 9 -22.48 -16.10 -44.51
C ALA A 9 -22.14 -15.19 -43.31
N ASP A 10 -23.04 -14.27 -42.97
CA ASP A 10 -22.90 -13.38 -41.81
C ASP A 10 -22.88 -14.18 -40.49
N PHE A 11 -23.74 -15.20 -40.37
CA PHE A 11 -23.72 -16.11 -39.22
C PHE A 11 -22.41 -16.90 -39.10
N HIS A 12 -21.88 -17.41 -40.23
CA HIS A 12 -20.64 -18.17 -40.25
C HIS A 12 -19.43 -17.32 -39.80
N TRP A 13 -19.35 -16.05 -40.22
CA TRP A 13 -18.29 -15.14 -39.75
C TRP A 13 -18.40 -14.81 -38.26
N VAL A 14 -19.62 -14.62 -37.73
CA VAL A 14 -19.83 -14.39 -36.30
C VAL A 14 -19.35 -15.58 -35.47
N THR A 15 -19.68 -16.82 -35.87
CA THR A 15 -19.20 -18.03 -35.19
C THR A 15 -17.67 -18.13 -35.24
N GLN A 16 -17.06 -17.88 -36.39
CA GLN A 16 -15.60 -17.89 -36.52
C GLN A 16 -14.92 -16.85 -35.63
N ILE A 17 -15.46 -15.62 -35.56
CA ILE A 17 -14.94 -14.58 -34.67
C ILE A 17 -15.01 -15.05 -33.22
N LEU A 18 -16.17 -15.54 -32.77
CA LEU A 18 -16.37 -16.05 -31.41
C LEU A 18 -15.40 -17.18 -31.04
N ASP A 19 -15.10 -18.06 -32.00
CA ASP A 19 -14.20 -19.20 -31.79
C ASP A 19 -12.72 -18.79 -31.73
N THR A 20 -12.36 -17.66 -32.34
CA THR A 20 -10.99 -17.11 -32.32
C THR A 20 -10.75 -16.11 -31.18
N MET A 21 -11.76 -15.82 -30.36
CA MET A 21 -11.60 -14.91 -29.23
C MET A 21 -10.78 -15.56 -28.11
N ASP A 22 -9.71 -14.89 -27.70
CA ASP A 22 -8.89 -15.24 -26.53
C ASP A 22 -9.55 -14.83 -25.19
N SER A 23 -10.88 -14.76 -25.17
CA SER A 23 -11.68 -14.42 -23.99
C SER A 23 -12.96 -15.24 -23.96
N GLY A 24 -13.40 -15.61 -22.76
CA GLY A 24 -14.67 -16.29 -22.56
C GLY A 24 -15.84 -15.36 -22.82
N LEU A 25 -16.80 -15.81 -23.60
CA LEU A 25 -18.07 -15.12 -23.79
C LEU A 25 -19.22 -16.03 -23.41
N ILE A 26 -20.05 -15.52 -22.49
CA ILE A 26 -21.31 -16.13 -22.07
C ILE A 26 -22.40 -15.11 -22.37
N VAL A 27 -23.50 -15.53 -22.99
CA VAL A 27 -24.72 -14.71 -23.07
C VAL A 27 -25.82 -15.43 -22.34
N LEU A 28 -26.52 -14.71 -21.46
CA LEU A 28 -27.63 -15.23 -20.67
C LEU A 28 -28.93 -14.53 -21.06
N ASP A 29 -30.04 -15.25 -21.03
CA ASP A 29 -31.38 -14.65 -21.04
C ASP A 29 -31.80 -14.15 -19.63
N GLN A 30 -33.04 -13.68 -19.52
CA GLN A 30 -33.59 -13.15 -18.26
C GLN A 30 -33.78 -14.22 -17.16
N ASP A 31 -33.82 -15.51 -17.54
CA ASP A 31 -33.92 -16.65 -16.62
C ASP A 31 -32.53 -17.28 -16.34
N TYR A 32 -31.45 -16.59 -16.72
CA TYR A 32 -30.06 -17.04 -16.61
C TYR A 32 -29.72 -18.30 -17.41
N LYS A 33 -30.49 -18.61 -18.46
CA LYS A 33 -30.17 -19.70 -19.37
C LYS A 33 -29.09 -19.28 -20.34
N VAL A 34 -28.16 -20.19 -20.62
CA VAL A 34 -27.02 -19.91 -21.49
C VAL A 34 -27.47 -19.91 -22.95
N CYS A 35 -27.33 -18.78 -23.63
CA CYS A 35 -27.61 -18.62 -25.06
C CYS A 35 -26.34 -18.71 -25.91
N VAL A 36 -25.19 -18.29 -25.37
CA VAL A 36 -23.88 -18.34 -26.06
C VAL A 36 -22.84 -18.89 -25.09
N TRP A 37 -22.01 -19.79 -25.60
CA TRP A 37 -20.89 -20.41 -24.89
C TRP A 37 -19.76 -20.69 -25.87
N ASN A 38 -18.75 -19.80 -25.92
CA ASN A 38 -17.72 -19.86 -26.98
C ASN A 38 -16.62 -20.90 -26.73
N SER A 39 -15.73 -21.08 -27.71
CA SER A 39 -14.60 -22.03 -27.69
C SER A 39 -13.71 -21.89 -26.45
N PHE A 40 -13.45 -20.66 -26.00
CA PHE A 40 -12.69 -20.38 -24.78
C PHE A 40 -13.35 -21.05 -23.57
N MET A 41 -14.65 -20.81 -23.39
CA MET A 41 -15.39 -21.37 -22.26
C MET A 41 -15.41 -22.90 -22.32
N GLN A 42 -15.62 -23.49 -23.50
CA GLN A 42 -15.57 -24.94 -23.68
C GLN A 42 -14.21 -25.53 -23.31
N SER A 43 -13.13 -24.88 -23.75
CA SER A 43 -11.76 -25.37 -23.54
C SER A 43 -11.36 -25.35 -22.07
N TYR A 44 -11.74 -24.31 -21.33
CA TYR A 44 -11.32 -24.12 -19.95
C TYR A 44 -12.29 -24.72 -18.92
N SER A 45 -13.59 -24.79 -19.21
CA SER A 45 -14.57 -25.44 -18.33
C SER A 45 -14.65 -26.95 -18.55
N GLY A 46 -14.28 -27.44 -19.74
CA GLY A 46 -14.51 -28.83 -20.15
C GLY A 46 -15.97 -29.14 -20.51
N THR A 47 -16.84 -28.13 -20.60
CA THR A 47 -18.26 -28.24 -20.95
C THR A 47 -18.46 -27.85 -22.41
N LEU A 48 -18.99 -28.76 -23.23
CA LEU A 48 -19.30 -28.43 -24.62
C LEU A 48 -20.52 -27.51 -24.70
N SER A 49 -20.57 -26.66 -25.73
CA SER A 49 -21.67 -25.70 -25.90
C SER A 49 -23.04 -26.39 -26.00
N GLN A 50 -23.11 -27.55 -26.65
CA GLN A 50 -24.33 -28.36 -26.78
C GLN A 50 -24.89 -28.88 -25.45
N ASP A 51 -24.06 -28.98 -24.41
CA ASP A 51 -24.44 -29.54 -23.10
C ASP A 51 -24.96 -28.46 -22.14
N ILE A 52 -24.74 -27.19 -22.46
CA ILE A 52 -25.07 -26.05 -21.57
C ILE A 52 -26.01 -25.03 -22.22
N ILE A 53 -26.04 -24.92 -23.55
CA ILE A 53 -26.97 -24.01 -24.21
C ILE A 53 -28.41 -24.39 -23.86
N GLY A 54 -29.18 -23.42 -23.36
CA GLY A 54 -30.56 -23.58 -22.90
C GLY A 54 -30.69 -23.98 -21.42
N GLU A 55 -29.60 -24.40 -20.77
CA GLU A 55 -29.58 -24.73 -19.35
C GLU A 55 -29.31 -23.48 -18.49
N CYS A 56 -29.81 -23.49 -17.26
CA CYS A 56 -29.54 -22.45 -16.28
C CYS A 56 -28.06 -22.50 -15.85
N LEU A 57 -27.35 -21.38 -16.00
CA LEU A 57 -25.91 -21.30 -15.70
C LEU A 57 -25.57 -21.77 -14.27
N PHE A 58 -26.39 -21.37 -13.30
CA PHE A 58 -26.16 -21.65 -11.88
C PHE A 58 -26.48 -23.09 -11.48
N ASP A 59 -27.29 -23.78 -12.27
CA ASP A 59 -27.63 -25.18 -12.01
C ASP A 59 -26.55 -26.09 -12.61
N HIS A 60 -25.89 -25.64 -13.69
CA HIS A 60 -24.75 -26.34 -14.29
C HIS A 60 -23.44 -26.14 -13.50
N PHE A 61 -23.22 -24.96 -12.93
CA PHE A 61 -22.02 -24.62 -12.15
C PHE A 61 -22.37 -24.19 -10.72
N GLU A 62 -22.46 -25.18 -9.82
CA GLU A 62 -22.83 -24.96 -8.40
C GLU A 62 -21.80 -24.12 -7.63
N GLU A 63 -20.53 -24.11 -8.06
CA GLU A 63 -19.45 -23.36 -7.43
C GLU A 63 -19.50 -21.85 -7.70
N LEU A 64 -20.38 -21.40 -8.61
CA LEU A 64 -20.52 -19.99 -8.92
C LEU A 64 -21.05 -19.22 -7.71
N PRO A 65 -20.58 -17.99 -7.48
CA PRO A 65 -21.05 -17.15 -6.38
C PRO A 65 -22.44 -16.57 -6.70
N ARG A 66 -23.48 -17.41 -6.63
CA ARG A 66 -24.86 -17.14 -7.10
C ARG A 66 -25.37 -15.77 -6.68
N ILE A 67 -25.44 -15.49 -5.37
CA ILE A 67 -25.97 -14.23 -4.83
C ILE A 67 -25.24 -13.01 -5.42
N TRP A 68 -23.91 -13.08 -5.49
CA TRP A 68 -23.09 -11.98 -6.00
C TRP A 68 -23.29 -11.77 -7.50
N LEU A 69 -23.30 -12.85 -8.28
CA LEU A 69 -23.44 -12.76 -9.73
C LEU A 69 -24.85 -12.32 -10.13
N GLU A 70 -25.90 -12.91 -9.54
CA GLU A 70 -27.29 -12.49 -9.76
C GLU A 70 -27.47 -10.99 -9.46
N THR A 71 -26.94 -10.51 -8.33
CA THR A 71 -27.01 -9.09 -7.97
C THR A 71 -26.31 -8.20 -9.01
N LYS A 72 -25.13 -8.60 -9.48
CA LYS A 72 -24.36 -7.88 -10.51
C LYS A 72 -25.08 -7.85 -11.86
N LEU A 73 -25.59 -9.00 -12.30
CA LEU A 73 -26.34 -9.15 -13.55
C LEU A 73 -27.61 -8.29 -13.51
N LYS A 74 -28.42 -8.43 -12.46
CA LYS A 74 -29.65 -7.67 -12.27
C LYS A 74 -29.40 -6.17 -12.22
N THR A 75 -28.40 -5.73 -11.46
CA THR A 75 -28.06 -4.29 -11.35
C THR A 75 -27.59 -3.73 -12.70
N SER A 76 -26.82 -4.51 -13.48
CA SER A 76 -26.35 -4.11 -14.81
C SER A 76 -27.51 -3.98 -15.80
N ALA A 77 -28.49 -4.87 -15.73
CA ALA A 77 -29.72 -4.81 -16.53
C ALA A 77 -30.63 -3.65 -16.11
N ASP A 78 -30.97 -3.53 -14.82
CA ASP A 78 -31.88 -2.52 -14.28
C ASP A 78 -31.37 -1.09 -14.50
N LEU A 79 -30.06 -0.87 -14.42
CA LEU A 79 -29.42 0.43 -14.66
C LEU A 79 -29.00 0.64 -16.11
N GLU A 80 -29.12 -0.38 -16.96
CA GLU A 80 -28.65 -0.38 -18.35
C GLU A 80 -27.19 0.07 -18.52
N THR A 81 -26.36 -0.23 -17.53
CA THR A 81 -24.94 0.14 -17.52
C THR A 81 -24.05 -1.09 -17.48
N ARG A 82 -22.88 -0.99 -18.10
CA ARG A 82 -21.86 -2.03 -18.03
C ARG A 82 -21.30 -2.12 -16.61
N SER A 83 -21.16 -3.34 -16.09
CA SER A 83 -20.49 -3.61 -14.83
C SER A 83 -19.17 -4.32 -15.05
N PHE A 84 -18.21 -4.11 -14.15
CA PHE A 84 -16.92 -4.79 -14.18
C PHE A 84 -16.59 -5.39 -12.81
N SER A 85 -15.75 -6.42 -12.84
CA SER A 85 -15.11 -7.01 -11.66
C SER A 85 -13.68 -7.36 -12.03
N SER A 86 -12.72 -6.81 -11.30
CA SER A 86 -11.31 -7.12 -11.48
C SER A 86 -10.86 -8.31 -10.63
N TRP A 87 -9.81 -8.98 -11.08
CA TRP A 87 -9.14 -10.06 -10.34
C TRP A 87 -8.67 -9.63 -8.95
N GLU A 88 -8.35 -8.33 -8.77
CA GLU A 88 -7.95 -7.78 -7.47
C GLU A 88 -9.08 -7.82 -6.43
N ASN A 89 -10.34 -7.70 -6.87
CA ASN A 89 -11.51 -7.76 -5.99
C ASN A 89 -12.00 -9.21 -5.83
N ARG A 90 -12.03 -9.97 -6.92
CA ARG A 90 -12.40 -11.38 -6.96
C ARG A 90 -11.49 -12.08 -7.96
N PRO A 91 -10.59 -12.99 -7.52
CA PRO A 91 -9.59 -13.60 -8.40
C PRO A 91 -10.15 -14.30 -9.63
N TYR A 92 -11.34 -14.89 -9.53
CA TYR A 92 -12.01 -15.59 -10.63
C TYR A 92 -13.53 -15.64 -10.44
N LEU A 93 -14.27 -15.71 -11.56
CA LEU A 93 -15.65 -16.17 -11.60
C LEU A 93 -15.70 -17.69 -11.68
N PHE A 94 -14.99 -18.25 -12.65
CA PHE A 94 -14.82 -19.68 -12.85
C PHE A 94 -13.40 -20.09 -12.46
N LYS A 95 -13.25 -21.15 -11.68
CA LYS A 95 -11.93 -21.58 -11.23
C LYS A 95 -11.23 -22.45 -12.29
N PHE A 96 -10.90 -21.84 -13.42
CA PHE A 96 -10.21 -22.53 -14.51
C PHE A 96 -8.75 -22.81 -14.16
N ASN A 97 -8.25 -23.96 -14.63
CA ASN A 97 -6.83 -24.28 -14.51
C ASN A 97 -6.00 -23.34 -15.40
N ASN A 98 -4.85 -22.92 -14.90
CA ASN A 98 -3.89 -22.15 -15.69
C ASN A 98 -2.96 -23.11 -16.46
N PHE A 99 -3.14 -23.22 -17.77
CA PHE A 99 -2.37 -24.14 -18.63
C PHE A 99 -1.07 -23.53 -19.19
N SER A 100 -0.64 -22.37 -18.69
CA SER A 100 0.62 -21.76 -19.14
C SER A 100 1.82 -22.70 -18.86
N PRO A 101 2.56 -23.16 -19.89
CA PRO A 101 3.59 -24.20 -19.77
C PRO A 101 4.84 -23.77 -18.98
N VAL A 102 4.90 -22.53 -18.48
CA VAL A 102 6.09 -21.93 -17.85
C VAL A 102 5.94 -21.78 -16.32
N SER A 103 4.78 -22.05 -15.71
CA SER A 103 4.55 -21.65 -14.30
C SER A 103 4.29 -22.80 -13.32
N ASN A 104 5.11 -22.83 -12.26
CA ASN A 104 5.01 -23.74 -11.11
C ASN A 104 4.37 -23.04 -9.88
N SER A 105 3.60 -21.96 -10.04
CA SER A 105 3.20 -21.08 -8.91
C SER A 105 1.73 -20.66 -8.78
N SER A 106 0.86 -20.83 -9.79
CA SER A 106 -0.59 -20.68 -9.60
C SER A 106 -1.35 -21.74 -10.38
N ASN A 107 -2.15 -22.56 -9.68
CA ASN A 107 -2.93 -23.64 -10.28
C ASN A 107 -4.18 -23.13 -11.02
N PHE A 108 -4.56 -21.86 -10.87
CA PHE A 108 -5.79 -21.31 -11.45
C PHE A 108 -5.56 -19.98 -12.18
N MET A 109 -6.46 -19.70 -13.12
CA MET A 109 -6.52 -18.51 -13.95
C MET A 109 -7.10 -17.31 -13.20
N PHE A 110 -6.44 -16.16 -13.25
CA PHE A 110 -7.02 -14.90 -12.77
C PHE A 110 -7.90 -14.27 -13.85
N GLN A 111 -9.05 -13.71 -13.46
CA GLN A 111 -10.07 -13.24 -14.41
C GLN A 111 -10.50 -11.81 -14.13
N ASP A 112 -10.55 -11.01 -15.19
CA ASP A 112 -11.34 -9.78 -15.23
C ASP A 112 -12.64 -10.06 -15.97
N ILE A 113 -13.75 -9.60 -15.41
CA ILE A 113 -15.09 -9.86 -15.92
C ILE A 113 -15.76 -8.55 -16.31
N VAL A 114 -16.36 -8.51 -17.49
CA VAL A 114 -17.19 -7.40 -17.96
C VAL A 114 -18.60 -7.93 -18.22
N ILE A 115 -19.58 -7.29 -17.61
CA ILE A 115 -21.00 -7.60 -17.74
C ILE A 115 -21.64 -6.48 -18.56
N THR A 116 -22.27 -6.83 -19.67
CA THR A 116 -22.88 -5.90 -20.62
C THR A 116 -24.33 -6.28 -20.88
N PRO A 117 -25.31 -5.41 -20.56
CA PRO A 117 -26.69 -5.65 -20.95
C PRO A 117 -26.83 -5.53 -22.47
N LEU A 118 -27.58 -6.44 -23.07
CA LEU A 118 -27.86 -6.50 -24.50
C LEU A 118 -29.33 -6.20 -24.76
N ARG A 119 -29.57 -5.26 -25.69
CA ARG A 119 -30.92 -4.82 -26.05
C ARG A 119 -31.49 -5.64 -27.20
N SER A 120 -32.80 -5.88 -27.15
CA SER A 120 -33.56 -6.42 -28.28
C SER A 120 -33.81 -5.34 -29.34
N LEU A 121 -34.44 -5.73 -30.45
CA LEU A 121 -34.97 -4.80 -31.45
C LEU A 121 -36.11 -3.91 -30.91
N SER A 122 -36.72 -4.26 -29.77
CA SER A 122 -37.73 -3.45 -29.06
C SER A 122 -37.12 -2.46 -28.06
N ASP A 123 -35.79 -2.35 -28.00
CA ASP A 123 -35.00 -1.52 -27.08
C ASP A 123 -35.02 -1.95 -25.60
N ASP A 124 -35.67 -3.07 -25.28
CA ASP A 124 -35.65 -3.66 -23.94
C ASP A 124 -34.40 -4.52 -23.72
N VAL A 125 -33.85 -4.52 -22.49
CA VAL A 125 -32.76 -5.43 -22.12
C VAL A 125 -33.32 -6.87 -22.08
N SER A 126 -32.90 -7.68 -23.05
CA SER A 126 -33.37 -9.06 -23.22
C SER A 126 -32.33 -10.09 -22.79
N HIS A 127 -31.05 -9.73 -22.88
CA HIS A 127 -29.94 -10.63 -22.59
C HIS A 127 -28.82 -9.89 -21.86
N ILE A 128 -27.91 -10.64 -21.25
CA ILE A 128 -26.71 -10.10 -20.61
C ILE A 128 -25.51 -10.89 -21.11
N ALA A 129 -24.52 -10.18 -21.65
CA ALA A 129 -23.22 -10.74 -21.99
C ALA A 129 -22.26 -10.65 -20.80
N ILE A 130 -21.59 -11.75 -20.48
CA ILE A 130 -20.48 -11.83 -19.54
C ILE A 130 -19.23 -12.18 -20.35
N GLN A 131 -18.28 -11.26 -20.38
CA GLN A 131 -16.96 -11.48 -20.96
C GLN A 131 -15.96 -11.78 -19.84
N ILE A 132 -15.14 -12.81 -20.03
CA ILE A 132 -14.09 -13.26 -19.10
C ILE A 132 -12.75 -13.15 -19.81
N ASN A 133 -11.85 -12.33 -19.28
CA ASN A 133 -10.51 -12.18 -19.80
C ASN A 133 -9.51 -12.85 -18.86
N ASP A 134 -8.62 -13.68 -19.40
CA ASP A 134 -7.48 -14.20 -18.66
C ASP A 134 -6.47 -13.08 -18.41
N VAL A 135 -6.26 -12.74 -17.14
CA VAL A 135 -5.31 -11.72 -16.68
C VAL A 135 -4.21 -12.32 -15.80
N SER A 136 -3.97 -13.62 -15.91
CA SER A 136 -3.01 -14.37 -15.08
C SER A 136 -1.59 -13.85 -15.19
N GLU A 137 -1.15 -13.42 -16.37
CA GLU A 137 0.17 -12.80 -16.54
C GLU A 137 0.27 -11.43 -15.85
N THR A 138 -0.73 -10.57 -16.07
CA THR A 138 -0.81 -9.25 -15.43
C THR A 138 -0.86 -9.36 -13.91
N ALA A 139 -1.68 -10.28 -13.38
CA ALA A 139 -1.81 -10.53 -11.96
C ALA A 139 -0.47 -10.99 -11.35
N ARG A 140 0.20 -11.96 -11.99
CA ARG A 140 1.54 -12.43 -11.56
C ARG A 140 2.56 -11.30 -11.49
N ASN A 141 2.68 -10.52 -12.56
CA ASN A 141 3.63 -9.42 -12.60
C ASN A 141 3.37 -8.39 -11.49
N ARG A 142 2.09 -8.11 -11.22
CA ARG A 142 1.68 -7.16 -10.18
C ARG A 142 1.89 -7.69 -8.77
N ILE A 143 1.63 -8.98 -8.52
CA ILE A 143 1.92 -9.64 -7.25
C ILE A 143 3.43 -9.64 -7.00
N HIS A 144 4.22 -10.12 -7.97
CA HIS A 144 5.67 -10.18 -7.84
C HIS A 144 6.30 -8.80 -7.63
N LEU A 145 5.81 -7.77 -8.32
CA LEU A 145 6.26 -6.39 -8.14
C LEU A 145 5.93 -5.88 -6.73
N ARG A 146 4.74 -6.19 -6.20
CA ARG A 146 4.36 -5.82 -4.82
C ARG A 146 5.27 -6.51 -3.80
N GLU A 147 5.51 -7.81 -3.95
CA GLU A 147 6.39 -8.58 -3.07
C GLU A 147 7.83 -8.05 -3.10
N THR A 148 8.35 -7.77 -4.31
CA THR A 148 9.70 -7.21 -4.47
C THR A 148 9.81 -5.81 -3.85
N ASN A 149 8.80 -4.96 -4.04
CA ASN A 149 8.77 -3.63 -3.42
C ASN A 149 8.66 -3.69 -1.89
N GLN A 150 7.88 -4.62 -1.35
CA GLN A 150 7.83 -4.86 0.09
C GLN A 150 9.19 -5.31 0.59
N HIS A 151 9.84 -6.25 -0.08
CA HIS A 151 11.18 -6.73 0.28
C HIS A 151 12.25 -5.62 0.20
N LEU A 152 12.20 -4.77 -0.82
CA LEU A 152 13.07 -3.60 -0.94
C LEU A 152 12.81 -2.58 0.17
N SER A 153 11.55 -2.37 0.54
CA SER A 153 11.15 -1.52 1.68
C SER A 153 11.66 -2.10 3.00
N GLU A 154 11.61 -3.43 3.17
CA GLU A 154 12.14 -4.14 4.33
C GLU A 154 13.67 -4.11 4.42
N ILE A 155 14.37 -4.13 3.28
CA ILE A 155 15.83 -4.02 3.18
C ILE A 155 16.29 -2.57 3.39
N SER A 156 15.56 -1.60 2.85
CA SER A 156 15.87 -0.18 3.00
C SER A 156 15.34 0.35 4.34
N ARG A 157 15.94 -0.10 5.45
CA ARG A 157 15.62 0.40 6.80
C ARG A 157 16.26 1.75 7.09
N LYS A 158 17.19 2.20 6.24
CA LYS A 158 18.06 3.35 6.49
C LYS A 158 17.68 4.54 5.62
N ASP A 159 17.79 5.74 6.19
CA ASP A 159 17.75 7.00 5.45
C ASP A 159 19.04 7.15 4.63
N GLY A 160 18.89 7.42 3.33
CA GLY A 160 20.02 7.42 2.39
C GLY A 160 21.04 8.54 2.62
N LEU A 161 20.65 9.64 3.27
CA LEU A 161 21.56 10.75 3.55
C LEU A 161 22.33 10.54 4.86
N THR A 162 21.66 10.02 5.89
CA THR A 162 22.19 10.00 7.26
C THR A 162 22.67 8.65 7.75
N GLY A 163 22.22 7.54 7.14
CA GLY A 163 22.46 6.17 7.62
C GLY A 163 21.72 5.82 8.92
N LEU A 164 20.90 6.72 9.45
CA LEU A 164 19.96 6.44 10.55
C LEU A 164 18.79 5.63 10.04
N PHE A 165 17.95 5.10 10.94
CA PHE A 165 16.72 4.47 10.50
C PHE A 165 15.80 5.48 9.80
N ASN A 166 15.12 5.06 8.74
CA ASN A 166 14.10 5.90 8.14
C ASN A 166 12.83 5.92 9.00
N ARG A 167 11.92 6.84 8.66
CA ARG A 167 10.64 7.00 9.36
C ARG A 167 9.87 5.69 9.51
N ALA A 168 9.73 4.91 8.43
CA ALA A 168 8.93 3.68 8.44
C ALA A 168 9.47 2.66 9.44
N TYR A 169 10.79 2.42 9.44
CA TYR A 169 11.41 1.49 10.36
C TYR A 169 11.39 1.99 11.82
N TRP A 170 11.64 3.28 12.02
CA TRP A 170 11.63 3.87 13.35
C TRP A 170 10.23 3.85 13.98
N GLU A 171 9.19 4.20 13.22
CA GLU A 171 7.78 4.14 13.68
C GLU A 171 7.37 2.70 14.01
N GLN A 172 7.82 1.72 13.22
CA GLN A 172 7.60 0.30 13.52
C GLN A 172 8.27 -0.10 14.84
N SER A 173 9.51 0.33 15.09
CA SER A 173 10.24 0.06 16.34
C SER A 173 9.52 0.68 17.55
N LEU A 174 8.99 1.90 17.40
CA LEU A 174 8.16 2.55 18.42
C LEU A 174 6.87 1.76 18.70
N LYS A 175 6.22 1.26 17.66
CA LYS A 175 4.99 0.46 17.81
C LYS A 175 5.25 -0.84 18.56
N GLU A 176 6.37 -1.52 18.26
CA GLU A 176 6.81 -2.74 18.93
C GLU A 176 7.11 -2.49 20.41
N GLU A 177 7.93 -1.48 20.71
CA GLU A 177 8.27 -1.08 22.09
C GLU A 177 7.03 -0.71 22.91
N PHE A 178 6.10 0.07 22.33
CA PHE A 178 4.86 0.44 23.01
C PHE A 178 4.00 -0.78 23.36
N ALA A 179 3.93 -1.76 22.45
CA ALA A 179 3.18 -2.99 22.69
C ALA A 179 3.84 -3.84 23.79
N GLU A 180 5.17 -3.86 23.85
CA GLU A 180 5.93 -4.52 24.91
C GLU A 180 5.67 -3.88 26.28
N LEU A 181 5.79 -2.54 26.38
CA LEU A 181 5.55 -1.78 27.61
C LEU A 181 4.11 -1.82 28.11
N LYS A 182 3.14 -2.21 27.26
CA LYS A 182 1.77 -2.49 27.72
C LYS A 182 1.67 -3.78 28.52
N VAL A 183 2.64 -4.68 28.36
CA VAL A 183 2.71 -5.96 29.04
C VAL A 183 3.73 -5.92 30.19
N THR A 184 4.81 -5.15 30.04
CA THR A 184 5.92 -5.06 31.00
C THR A 184 5.86 -3.74 31.79
N GLU A 185 6.25 -3.74 33.06
CA GLU A 185 6.36 -2.52 33.89
C GLU A 185 7.67 -1.74 33.62
N GLY A 186 8.04 -1.60 32.34
CA GLY A 186 9.26 -0.91 31.90
C GLY A 186 9.12 0.61 31.82
N ALA A 187 10.24 1.29 31.63
CA ALA A 187 10.29 2.71 31.33
C ALA A 187 11.07 2.92 30.05
N SER A 188 10.46 3.56 29.05
CA SER A 188 11.15 3.96 27.83
C SER A 188 10.80 5.40 27.53
N SER A 189 11.68 6.10 26.83
CA SER A 189 11.50 7.51 26.51
C SER A 189 11.65 7.77 25.03
N LEU A 190 10.82 8.68 24.54
CA LEU A 190 10.91 9.24 23.20
C LEU A 190 11.61 10.59 23.25
N VAL A 191 12.52 10.80 22.31
CA VAL A 191 13.14 12.09 22.02
C VAL A 191 12.84 12.43 20.56
N ILE A 192 12.32 13.62 20.32
CA ILE A 192 12.15 14.19 18.98
C ILE A 192 12.83 15.54 18.94
N PHE A 193 13.56 15.84 17.88
CA PHE A 193 14.25 17.12 17.76
C PHE A 193 14.36 17.59 16.32
N ASP A 194 14.58 18.89 16.18
CA ASP A 194 14.61 19.61 14.91
C ASP A 194 15.83 20.53 14.87
N ILE A 195 16.43 20.68 13.69
CA ILE A 195 17.51 21.65 13.48
C ILE A 195 16.92 23.06 13.41
N ASP A 196 17.28 23.88 14.38
CA ASP A 196 16.75 25.23 14.50
C ASP A 196 17.09 26.07 13.27
N HIS A 197 16.07 26.72 12.70
CA HIS A 197 16.21 27.59 11.54
C HIS A 197 16.85 26.91 10.32
N PHE A 198 16.66 25.60 10.14
CA PHE A 198 17.25 24.84 9.02
C PHE A 198 16.96 25.45 7.64
N LYS A 199 15.75 25.96 7.42
CA LYS A 199 15.43 26.70 6.19
C LYS A 199 16.39 27.87 5.93
N LYS A 200 16.74 28.65 6.96
CA LYS A 200 17.70 29.76 6.85
C LYS A 200 19.10 29.25 6.50
N VAL A 201 19.51 28.09 7.01
CA VAL A 201 20.77 27.44 6.63
C VAL A 201 20.78 27.13 5.13
N ASN A 202 19.72 26.50 4.62
CA ASN A 202 19.59 26.22 3.19
C ASN A 202 19.56 27.48 2.34
N ASP A 203 18.77 28.49 2.74
CA ASP A 203 18.63 29.73 2.00
C ASP A 203 19.95 30.55 1.98
N THR A 204 20.79 30.42 3.01
CA THR A 204 22.06 31.16 3.12
C THR A 204 23.23 30.43 2.47
N TYR A 205 23.34 29.11 2.64
CA TYR A 205 24.53 28.32 2.28
C TYR A 205 24.26 27.27 1.19
N GLY A 206 23.03 27.18 0.71
CA GLY A 206 22.60 26.20 -0.30
C GLY A 206 22.28 24.82 0.28
N HIS A 207 21.50 24.04 -0.48
CA HIS A 207 21.04 22.71 -0.07
C HIS A 207 22.18 21.72 0.21
N HIS A 208 23.29 21.80 -0.52
CA HIS A 208 24.44 20.93 -0.28
C HIS A 208 25.04 21.13 1.13
N SER A 209 25.12 22.38 1.58
CA SER A 209 25.57 22.71 2.94
C SER A 209 24.57 22.27 3.99
N GLY A 210 23.27 22.38 3.72
CA GLY A 210 22.21 21.85 4.57
C GLY A 210 22.27 20.34 4.74
N ASP A 211 22.49 19.60 3.64
CA ASP A 211 22.71 18.15 3.67
C ASP A 211 23.91 17.77 4.54
N GLU A 212 24.98 18.57 4.51
CA GLU A 212 26.13 18.33 5.37
C GLU A 212 25.81 18.60 6.84
N VAL A 213 25.05 19.65 7.16
CA VAL A 213 24.56 19.90 8.52
C VAL A 213 23.72 18.72 9.03
N ILE A 214 22.86 18.14 8.19
CA ILE A 214 22.10 16.92 8.53
C ILE A 214 23.05 15.73 8.75
N ARG A 215 24.04 15.50 7.89
CA ARG A 215 25.02 14.40 8.05
C ARG A 215 25.84 14.54 9.34
N ARG A 216 26.23 15.76 9.70
CA ARG A 216 26.96 16.01 10.95
C ARG A 216 26.06 15.79 12.16
N THR A 217 24.81 16.24 12.10
CA THR A 217 23.80 15.98 13.13
C THR A 217 23.61 14.49 13.36
N SER A 218 23.46 13.68 12.30
CA SER A 218 23.29 12.24 12.42
C SER A 218 24.51 11.52 12.99
N SER A 219 25.71 11.96 12.62
CA SER A 219 26.97 11.45 13.17
C SER A 219 27.09 11.76 14.67
N ILE A 220 26.76 12.98 15.11
CA ILE A 220 26.78 13.35 16.53
C ILE A 220 25.74 12.55 17.31
N LEU A 221 24.53 12.40 16.77
CA LEU A 221 23.48 11.57 17.35
C LEU A 221 23.96 10.13 17.54
N SER A 222 24.49 9.51 16.48
CA SER A 222 24.97 8.12 16.51
C SER A 222 26.10 7.90 17.52
N LYS A 223 26.99 8.89 17.71
CA LYS A 223 28.07 8.84 18.72
C LYS A 223 27.59 9.13 20.14
N THR A 224 26.38 9.66 20.29
CA THR A 224 25.79 9.99 21.59
C THR A 224 24.85 8.89 22.07
N ALA A 225 24.22 8.19 21.13
CA ALA A 225 23.37 7.03 21.33
C ALA A 225 24.14 5.77 21.76
N ARG A 226 23.47 4.90 22.52
CA ARG A 226 23.90 3.55 22.88
C ARG A 226 23.53 2.58 21.75
N SER A 227 24.04 1.36 21.81
CA SER A 227 23.72 0.32 20.82
C SER A 227 22.25 -0.08 20.79
N ASN A 228 21.53 0.07 21.91
CA ASN A 228 20.11 -0.27 22.01
C ASN A 228 19.16 0.89 21.66
N ASP A 229 19.69 2.11 21.49
CA ASP A 229 18.88 3.29 21.19
C ASP A 229 18.53 3.26 19.69
N VAL A 230 17.25 3.46 19.35
CA VAL A 230 16.80 3.47 17.95
C VAL A 230 16.77 4.90 17.44
N CYS A 231 17.80 5.28 16.67
CA CYS A 231 17.93 6.60 16.08
C CYS A 231 17.35 6.64 14.66
N GLY A 232 16.42 7.56 14.42
CA GLY A 232 15.75 7.73 13.13
C GLY A 232 15.82 9.16 12.60
N ARG A 233 15.68 9.30 11.27
CA ARG A 233 15.36 10.58 10.63
C ARG A 233 13.90 10.51 10.17
N PHE A 234 13.07 11.38 10.72
CA PHE A 234 11.63 11.38 10.49
C PHE A 234 11.28 12.03 9.15
N GLY A 235 12.04 13.04 8.75
CA GLY A 235 11.93 13.72 7.45
C GLY A 235 12.55 15.12 7.53
N GLY A 236 13.04 15.66 6.41
CA GLY A 236 13.64 17.00 6.40
C GLY A 236 14.76 17.15 7.44
N GLU A 237 14.58 18.07 8.37
CA GLU A 237 15.43 18.39 9.51
C GLU A 237 15.05 17.72 10.84
N GLU A 238 14.03 16.85 10.82
CA GLU A 238 13.47 16.21 12.01
C GLU A 238 14.11 14.84 12.28
N PHE A 239 14.51 14.63 13.53
CA PHE A 239 15.16 13.43 14.02
C PHE A 239 14.44 12.88 15.24
N THR A 240 14.52 11.56 15.40
CA THR A 240 13.87 10.85 16.49
C THR A 240 14.82 9.86 17.15
N VAL A 241 14.61 9.63 18.44
CA VAL A 241 15.34 8.63 19.22
C VAL A 241 14.35 7.92 20.13
N LEU A 242 14.31 6.61 20.03
CA LEU A 242 13.68 5.76 21.03
C LEU A 242 14.76 5.29 21.99
N LEU A 243 14.53 5.51 23.29
CA LEU A 243 15.43 5.13 24.37
C LEU A 243 14.74 4.06 25.23
N PRO A 244 14.89 2.77 24.90
CA PRO A 244 14.42 1.69 25.76
C PRO A 244 15.07 1.75 27.15
N ASP A 245 14.37 1.25 28.17
CA ASP A 245 14.87 1.16 29.56
C ASP A 245 15.43 2.49 30.11
N THR A 246 14.81 3.60 29.72
CA THR A 246 15.27 4.95 30.02
C THR A 246 14.13 5.79 30.59
N ASN A 247 14.31 6.24 31.84
CA ASN A 247 13.37 7.13 32.51
C ASN A 247 13.53 8.60 32.06
N GLN A 248 12.62 9.47 32.51
CA GLN A 248 12.58 10.87 32.11
C GLN A 248 13.87 11.64 32.40
N GLU A 249 14.47 11.48 33.58
CA GLU A 249 15.70 12.18 33.96
C GLU A 249 16.87 11.78 33.06
N GLN A 250 17.01 10.47 32.81
CA GLN A 250 18.05 9.93 31.93
C GLN A 250 17.86 10.38 30.48
N ALA A 251 16.60 10.44 30.01
CA ALA A 251 16.26 10.91 28.67
C ALA A 251 16.57 12.41 28.50
N ILE A 252 16.23 13.24 29.49
CA ILE A 252 16.59 14.67 29.51
C ILE A 252 18.11 14.85 29.52
N TYR A 253 18.82 14.05 30.32
CA TYR A 253 20.30 14.08 30.34
C TYR A 253 20.90 13.73 28.97
N PHE A 254 20.38 12.70 28.31
CA PHE A 254 20.77 12.33 26.94
C PHE A 254 20.50 13.48 25.96
N ALA A 255 19.29 14.05 25.99
CA ALA A 255 18.86 15.13 25.12
C ALA A 255 19.73 16.39 25.28
N GLU A 256 19.99 16.83 26.52
CA GLU A 256 20.84 17.99 26.79
C GLU A 256 22.30 17.74 26.38
N ARG A 257 22.80 16.52 26.56
CA ARG A 257 24.14 16.16 26.09
C ARG A 257 24.25 16.23 24.57
N LEU A 258 23.23 15.73 23.86
CA LEU A 258 23.16 15.81 22.40
C LEU A 258 23.09 17.27 21.94
N ARG A 259 22.17 18.05 22.52
CA ARG A 259 21.98 19.48 22.21
C ARG A 259 23.27 20.27 22.37
N LYS A 260 23.95 20.15 23.51
CA LYS A 260 25.23 20.86 23.77
C LYS A 260 26.34 20.45 22.81
N ARG A 261 26.40 19.18 22.42
CA ARG A 261 27.38 18.72 21.41
C ARG A 261 27.13 19.34 20.05
N ILE A 262 25.86 19.48 19.65
CA ILE A 262 25.49 20.12 18.38
C ILE A 262 25.72 21.62 18.42
N GLU A 263 25.35 22.29 19.52
CA GLU A 263 25.59 23.73 19.72
C GLU A 263 27.08 24.10 19.61
N GLN A 264 27.97 23.20 20.03
CA GLN A 264 29.42 23.37 19.96
C GLN A 264 30.03 22.95 18.61
N GLU A 265 29.27 22.30 17.73
CA GLU A 265 29.76 21.83 16.44
C GLU A 265 29.90 23.01 15.46
N ILE A 266 30.99 22.98 14.69
CA ILE A 266 31.20 23.86 13.54
C ILE A 266 31.30 23.00 12.30
N VAL A 267 30.30 23.08 11.43
CA VAL A 267 30.30 22.38 10.14
C VAL A 267 31.09 23.21 9.14
N LYS A 268 32.15 22.63 8.59
CA LYS A 268 32.96 23.26 7.55
C LYS A 268 32.54 22.71 6.20
N VAL A 269 31.99 23.56 5.33
CA VAL A 269 31.62 23.21 3.95
C VAL A 269 32.24 24.25 3.04
N GLU A 270 33.18 23.83 2.20
CA GLU A 270 33.95 24.74 1.34
C GLU A 270 34.60 25.87 2.15
N GLU A 271 34.12 27.11 1.98
CA GLU A 271 34.56 28.32 2.68
C GLU A 271 33.67 28.72 3.86
N PHE A 272 32.54 28.04 4.06
CA PHE A 272 31.58 28.35 5.12
C PHE A 272 31.91 27.64 6.43
N LEU A 273 31.74 28.38 7.54
CA LEU A 273 31.71 27.86 8.90
C LEU A 273 30.29 28.02 9.43
N ILE A 274 29.59 26.90 9.59
CA ILE A 274 28.17 26.88 9.94
C ILE A 274 28.01 26.40 11.39
N ASN A 275 27.46 27.27 12.22
CA ASN A 275 26.97 26.94 13.55
C ASN A 275 25.44 26.81 13.51
N TYR A 276 24.92 25.85 14.27
CA TYR A 276 23.49 25.57 14.34
C TYR A 276 23.15 24.98 15.71
N THR A 277 21.87 25.00 16.06
CA THR A 277 21.35 24.47 17.31
C THR A 277 20.18 23.52 17.02
N ILE A 278 19.75 22.79 18.05
CA ILE A 278 18.54 21.96 17.96
C ILE A 278 17.58 22.29 19.11
N SER A 279 16.30 22.20 18.84
CA SER A 279 15.24 22.16 19.85
C SER A 279 14.82 20.71 20.08
N VAL A 280 14.62 20.31 21.33
CA VAL A 280 14.40 18.91 21.70
C VAL A 280 13.14 18.75 22.56
N GLY A 281 12.26 17.82 22.18
CA GLY A 281 11.12 17.36 22.96
C GLY A 281 11.38 15.96 23.51
N VAL A 282 11.07 15.75 24.79
CA VAL A 282 11.22 14.45 25.47
C VAL A 282 9.88 14.03 26.08
N CYS A 283 9.47 12.78 25.86
CA CYS A 283 8.29 12.21 26.51
C CYS A 283 8.58 10.79 26.99
N VAL A 284 8.46 10.54 28.29
CA VAL A 284 8.55 9.19 28.86
C VAL A 284 7.23 8.44 28.64
N TYR A 285 7.31 7.14 28.38
CA TYR A 285 6.15 6.27 28.32
C TYR A 285 5.34 6.36 29.62
N LYS A 286 4.01 6.32 29.46
CA LYS A 286 3.06 6.21 30.57
C LYS A 286 2.07 5.11 30.25
N SER A 287 1.77 4.28 31.26
CA SER A 287 0.86 3.14 31.12
C SER A 287 -0.55 3.54 30.67
N TYR A 288 -0.97 4.78 30.95
CA TYR A 288 -2.28 5.31 30.54
C TYR A 288 -2.33 5.78 29.07
N PHE A 289 -1.22 5.85 28.33
CA PHE A 289 -1.27 6.17 26.90
C PHE A 289 -2.05 5.09 26.14
N GLU A 290 -3.01 5.47 25.32
CA GLU A 290 -3.89 4.56 24.57
C GLU A 290 -3.20 3.98 23.33
N SER A 291 -2.22 4.70 22.78
CA SER A 291 -1.51 4.29 21.56
C SER A 291 -0.10 4.88 21.47
N HIS A 292 0.75 4.25 20.65
CA HIS A 292 2.07 4.77 20.33
C HIS A 292 2.03 6.15 19.63
N THR A 293 0.94 6.46 18.91
CA THR A 293 0.75 7.77 18.27
C THR A 293 0.45 8.86 19.29
N GLN A 294 -0.28 8.56 20.38
CA GLN A 294 -0.43 9.49 21.50
C GLN A 294 0.92 9.79 22.16
N TRP A 295 1.75 8.77 22.37
CA TRP A 295 3.09 8.95 22.93
C TRP A 295 3.97 9.84 22.05
N LEU A 296 4.00 9.58 20.73
CA LEU A 296 4.70 10.42 19.77
C LEU A 296 4.19 11.87 19.76
N LYS A 297 2.87 12.06 19.78
CA LYS A 297 2.24 13.39 19.82
C LYS A 297 2.66 14.17 21.07
N ASN A 298 2.76 13.52 22.22
CA ASN A 298 3.20 14.17 23.45
C ASN A 298 4.68 14.59 23.41
N ALA A 299 5.54 13.80 22.75
CA ALA A 299 6.92 14.20 22.48
C ALA A 299 6.99 15.41 21.53
N ASP A 300 6.15 15.44 20.49
CA ASP A 300 6.04 16.56 19.55
C ASP A 300 5.56 17.85 20.23
N LEU A 301 4.57 17.77 21.12
CA LEU A 301 4.14 18.91 21.94
C LEU A 301 5.29 19.47 22.80
N ALA A 302 6.14 18.61 23.36
CA ALA A 302 7.31 19.05 24.10
C ALA A 302 8.34 19.75 23.18
N LEU A 303 8.55 19.25 21.96
CA LEU A 303 9.42 19.90 20.97
C LEU A 303 8.86 21.26 20.54
N TYR A 304 7.54 21.35 20.35
CA TYR A 304 6.87 22.60 20.05
C TYR A 304 7.10 23.64 21.16
N ARG A 305 6.94 23.24 22.44
CA ARG A 305 7.27 24.09 23.59
C ARG A 305 8.73 24.57 23.57
N ALA A 306 9.68 23.69 23.24
CA ALA A 306 11.10 24.07 23.10
C ALA A 306 11.31 25.12 22.00
N LYS A 307 10.61 25.00 20.86
CA LYS A 307 10.68 25.95 19.75
C LYS A 307 10.06 27.31 20.12
N GLU A 308 8.96 27.33 20.87
CA GLU A 308 8.31 28.57 21.34
C GLU A 308 9.10 29.28 22.43
N ASN A 309 9.74 28.54 23.34
CA ASN A 309 10.50 29.10 24.46
C ASN A 309 11.88 29.67 24.07
N GLY A 310 12.13 29.88 22.77
CA GLY A 310 13.36 30.50 22.28
C GLY A 310 14.36 29.53 21.65
N ARG A 311 13.97 28.27 21.40
CA ARG A 311 14.80 27.23 20.76
C ARG A 311 16.05 26.87 21.56
N ASN A 312 16.95 26.07 20.98
CA ASN A 312 18.21 25.63 21.61
C ASN A 312 18.03 25.15 23.06
N GLN A 313 17.01 24.34 23.30
CA GLN A 313 16.68 23.82 24.62
C GLN A 313 15.97 22.47 24.53
N THR A 314 15.98 21.75 25.65
CA THR A 314 15.19 20.53 25.85
C THR A 314 13.97 20.85 26.70
N CYS A 315 12.79 20.44 26.24
CA CYS A 315 11.58 20.42 27.05
C CYS A 315 11.09 18.99 27.26
N GLY A 316 10.73 18.66 28.49
CA GLY A 316 9.98 17.45 28.81
C GLY A 316 8.48 17.67 28.61
N HIS A 317 7.76 16.62 28.24
CA HIS A 317 6.31 16.63 28.35
C HIS A 317 5.93 16.59 29.83
N GLU A 318 5.38 17.71 30.32
CA GLU A 318 4.78 17.82 31.64
C GLU A 318 3.27 17.64 31.49
N GLU A 319 2.66 16.80 32.32
CA GLU A 319 1.21 16.69 32.44
C GLU A 319 0.68 18.01 33.02
N ASP A 320 -0.28 18.63 32.34
CA ASP A 320 -1.10 19.72 32.88
C ASP A 320 -2.26 19.15 33.72
#